data_AF-A0A6C0L8F5-F1
#
_entry.id   AF-A0A6C0L8F5-F1
#
_cell.length_a   1.000
_cell.length_b   1.000
_cell.length_c   1.000
_cell.angle_alpha   90.00
_cell.angle_beta   90.00
_cell.angle_gamma   90.00
#
_symmetry.space_group_name_H-M   'P 1'
#
loop_
_entity.id
_entity.type
_entity.pdbx_description
1 polymer ?
#
loop_
_entity_poly.entity_id
_entity_poly.type
_entity_poly.pdbx_seq_one_letter_code
_entity_poly.pdbx_strand_id
1 'polypeptide(L)'
;MSKQLKSDAFLKILTTQRNKSISQESKANKKIKLTDLPNKILRIIAKKYKKILKYELRDWVKDLLPLRKIDNDFLSGNPNAIDFLKDNRRRINLHSLSANTNPDAIEILKANIDNENIDWQALSCNPDAMELLKAKPNKIVWSYLCSNTNPEAIDMLRDKVENEENLSIKTYRQKHEFSQRYINWNKLSSNPDAIEIIKFALNEENKLKDEAQNVKQFLKVSWFSLCSNTNAIELLTVNKDKIDWEILSSNPKAIKLIIKKIDEDKDIENSDYYRKLPPKYKIDWNALSKNPAIFIPLKEIGRSKTATVSRMLSSKISPKSKTTNTTTTTKTALLLDLPKDLQREIIKTYKDLVYVKNVLRNGIPMDKLNWNYLSENPNAIDLLRDRIDFEKSLLQDEYNRLPSKINWSSLCKNSDIGAIDLLKENYNKIDWSILSSNPNAINLLEDRVKYQLKIQEEGKLETVKRNDRISWIGLSSNPAIFVPK
;
A
#
# COMPACT_ATOMS: atom_id res chain seq x y z
N MET A 1 5.73 32.65 -23.76
CA MET A 1 6.70 32.05 -22.82
C MET A 1 6.06 31.73 -21.47
N SER A 2 6.15 30.47 -21.03
CA SER A 2 6.20 29.94 -19.65
C SER A 2 4.95 29.94 -18.74
N LYS A 3 4.74 28.79 -18.06
CA LYS A 3 4.85 28.70 -16.58
C LYS A 3 4.86 27.27 -16.00
N GLN A 4 4.37 26.25 -16.73
CA GLN A 4 4.45 24.86 -16.26
C GLN A 4 5.81 24.20 -16.53
N LEU A 5 6.51 24.65 -17.58
CA LEU A 5 7.95 24.44 -17.82
C LEU A 5 8.89 25.08 -16.76
N LYS A 6 8.34 25.67 -15.69
CA LYS A 6 9.09 26.25 -14.56
C LYS A 6 8.77 25.57 -13.22
N SER A 7 7.98 24.49 -13.13
CA SER A 7 7.55 23.94 -11.82
C SER A 7 8.45 22.84 -11.26
N ASP A 8 8.95 21.93 -12.10
CA ASP A 8 9.79 20.81 -11.60
C ASP A 8 11.29 21.11 -11.70
N ALA A 9 11.72 22.04 -12.57
CA ALA A 9 13.02 22.70 -12.43
C ALA A 9 13.10 23.54 -11.14
N PHE A 10 11.97 23.99 -10.60
CA PHE A 10 11.87 24.85 -9.43
C PHE A 10 11.86 24.05 -8.11
N LEU A 11 11.33 22.83 -8.10
CA LEU A 11 11.45 21.92 -6.95
C LEU A 11 12.90 21.47 -6.72
N LYS A 12 13.73 21.39 -7.77
CA LYS A 12 15.13 20.96 -7.69
C LYS A 12 16.13 22.10 -7.43
N ILE A 13 15.91 23.32 -7.94
CA ILE A 13 16.77 24.50 -7.61
C ILE A 13 16.61 24.92 -6.13
N LEU A 14 15.40 24.81 -5.57
CA LEU A 14 15.09 25.20 -4.18
C LEU A 14 15.61 24.20 -3.13
N THR A 15 15.83 22.95 -3.49
CA THR A 15 16.47 21.97 -2.60
C THR A 15 17.99 22.14 -2.54
N THR A 16 18.62 22.61 -3.61
CA THR A 16 20.10 22.71 -3.69
C THR A 16 20.63 24.01 -3.07
N GLN A 17 19.85 25.11 -3.07
CA GLN A 17 20.23 26.38 -2.43
C GLN A 17 19.90 26.47 -0.94
N ARG A 18 19.19 25.50 -0.36
CA ARG A 18 18.95 25.44 1.09
C ARG A 18 20.26 25.37 1.92
N ASN A 19 21.38 25.04 1.29
CA ASN A 19 22.70 24.96 1.93
C ASN A 19 23.59 26.20 1.74
N LYS A 20 23.11 27.28 1.11
CA LYS A 20 23.85 28.54 1.01
C LYS A 20 22.93 29.71 1.33
N SER A 21 23.38 30.57 2.24
CA SER A 21 22.82 31.89 2.58
C SER A 21 21.70 31.88 3.62
N ILE A 22 22.12 31.85 4.88
CA ILE A 22 21.51 32.67 5.92
C ILE A 22 21.87 34.12 5.59
N SER A 23 20.88 34.95 5.26
CA SER A 23 20.84 36.35 5.71
C SER A 23 19.45 36.95 5.45
N GLN A 24 19.09 37.87 6.34
CA GLN A 24 17.78 38.49 6.53
C GLN A 24 17.31 39.25 5.29
N GLU A 25 16.00 39.25 4.99
CA GLU A 25 15.14 40.46 5.13
C GLU A 25 13.70 40.32 4.60
N SER A 26 12.83 40.98 5.38
CA SER A 26 11.53 41.63 5.14
C SER A 26 10.31 40.88 4.56
N LYS A 27 9.23 40.99 5.36
CA LYS A 27 7.84 40.59 5.12
C LYS A 27 7.11 41.70 4.38
N ALA A 28 6.45 41.40 3.24
CA ALA A 28 5.13 41.92 2.88
C ALA A 28 4.65 41.30 1.54
N ASN A 29 3.35 40.95 1.46
CA ASN A 29 2.60 40.59 0.24
C ASN A 29 2.96 39.29 -0.52
N LYS A 30 2.96 38.12 0.15
CA LYS A 30 2.95 36.83 -0.56
C LYS A 30 1.52 36.34 -0.80
N LYS A 31 1.08 36.38 -2.07
CA LYS A 31 -0.07 35.59 -2.57
C LYS A 31 0.15 34.12 -2.19
N ILE A 32 -0.85 33.52 -1.52
CA ILE A 32 -0.83 32.10 -1.11
C ILE A 32 -0.72 31.23 -2.37
N LYS A 33 0.30 30.39 -2.43
CA LYS A 33 0.63 29.52 -3.56
C LYS A 33 0.17 28.09 -3.29
N LEU A 34 0.03 27.29 -4.35
CA LEU A 34 -0.35 25.88 -4.25
C LEU A 34 0.61 25.06 -3.36
N THR A 35 1.88 25.47 -3.29
CA THR A 35 2.95 24.93 -2.42
C THR A 35 2.73 25.17 -0.93
N ASP A 36 1.90 26.16 -0.61
CA ASP A 36 1.54 26.50 0.75
C ASP A 36 0.34 25.63 1.21
N LEU A 37 -0.21 24.82 0.29
CA LEU A 37 -1.30 23.89 0.58
C LEU A 37 -0.78 22.58 1.18
N PRO A 38 -1.51 21.98 2.14
CA PRO A 38 -1.13 20.72 2.74
C PRO A 38 -0.97 19.58 1.72
N ASN A 39 -0.05 18.64 1.98
CA ASN A 39 0.19 17.42 1.17
C ASN A 39 -1.09 16.63 0.83
N LYS A 40 -2.12 16.70 1.69
CA LYS A 40 -3.42 16.07 1.46
C LYS A 40 -4.19 16.71 0.29
N ILE A 41 -4.15 18.04 0.15
CA ILE A 41 -4.75 18.79 -0.97
C ILE A 41 -3.97 18.55 -2.26
N LEU A 42 -2.63 18.50 -2.17
CA LEU A 42 -1.76 18.21 -3.30
C LEU A 42 -1.97 16.79 -3.86
N ARG A 43 -2.18 15.79 -3.00
CA ARG A 43 -2.56 14.42 -3.42
C ARG A 43 -3.90 14.37 -4.13
N ILE A 44 -4.88 15.18 -3.70
CA ILE A 44 -6.18 15.31 -4.37
C ILE A 44 -6.01 15.93 -5.76
N ILE A 45 -5.16 16.94 -5.89
CA ILE A 45 -4.84 17.61 -7.16
C ILE A 45 -4.08 16.65 -8.10
N ALA A 46 -3.04 15.96 -7.63
CA ALA A 46 -2.30 14.97 -8.43
C ALA A 46 -3.21 13.83 -8.92
N LYS A 47 -4.12 13.36 -8.06
CA LYS A 47 -5.16 12.37 -8.43
C LYS A 47 -6.12 12.94 -9.48
N LYS A 48 -6.45 14.24 -9.40
CA LYS A 48 -7.36 14.94 -10.32
C LYS A 48 -6.73 15.27 -11.69
N TYR A 49 -5.41 15.47 -11.76
CA TYR A 49 -4.69 15.88 -12.98
C TYR A 49 -3.68 14.84 -13.51
N LYS A 50 -3.73 13.58 -13.03
CA LYS A 50 -2.89 12.46 -13.52
C LYS A 50 -2.97 12.29 -15.05
N LYS A 51 -4.11 12.66 -15.67
CA LYS A 51 -4.37 12.64 -17.11
C LYS A 51 -3.48 13.58 -17.95
N ILE A 52 -2.78 14.54 -17.34
CA ILE A 52 -2.03 15.59 -18.06
C ILE A 52 -0.51 15.37 -17.96
N LEU A 53 -0.05 14.54 -17.03
CA LEU A 53 1.38 14.31 -16.82
C LEU A 53 1.91 13.39 -17.92
N LYS A 54 2.80 13.95 -18.76
CA LYS A 54 3.61 13.15 -19.65
C LYS A 54 4.81 12.59 -18.92
N TYR A 55 5.14 11.34 -19.17
CA TYR A 55 6.26 10.67 -18.55
C TYR A 55 7.32 10.32 -19.59
N GLU A 56 8.58 10.45 -19.21
CA GLU A 56 9.70 9.94 -19.99
C GLU A 56 10.57 9.01 -19.16
N LEU A 57 11.26 8.09 -19.82
CA LEU A 57 12.25 7.25 -19.15
C LEU A 57 13.37 8.13 -18.57
N ARG A 58 13.87 7.75 -17.40
CA ARG A 58 15.11 8.33 -16.85
C ARG A 58 16.28 8.09 -17.79
N ASP A 59 17.22 9.02 -17.81
CA ASP A 59 18.35 8.99 -18.75
C ASP A 59 19.16 7.70 -18.67
N TRP A 60 19.48 7.23 -17.46
CA TRP A 60 20.19 5.96 -17.27
C TRP A 60 19.41 4.73 -17.74
N VAL A 61 18.09 4.83 -17.94
CA VAL A 61 17.26 3.74 -18.48
C VAL A 61 17.16 3.85 -20.00
N LYS A 62 17.28 5.06 -20.56
CA LYS A 62 17.31 5.32 -22.01
C LYS A 62 18.58 4.76 -22.66
N ASP A 63 19.65 4.58 -21.89
CA ASP A 63 20.89 3.97 -22.37
C ASP A 63 20.62 2.59 -23.02
N LEU A 64 21.35 2.30 -24.11
CA LEU A 64 21.06 1.15 -24.98
C LEU A 64 21.01 -0.19 -24.24
N LEU A 65 21.95 -0.41 -23.32
CA LEU A 65 22.06 -1.67 -22.58
C LEU A 65 20.88 -1.88 -21.59
N PRO A 66 20.58 -0.93 -20.69
CA PRO A 66 19.34 -0.94 -19.90
C PRO A 66 18.08 -1.10 -20.75
N LEU A 67 17.94 -0.29 -21.81
CA LEU A 67 16.72 -0.22 -22.59
C LEU A 67 16.35 -1.57 -23.24
N ARG A 68 17.36 -2.31 -23.72
CA ARG A 68 17.18 -3.66 -24.29
C ARG A 68 16.76 -4.71 -23.26
N LYS A 69 16.99 -4.47 -21.97
CA LYS A 69 16.62 -5.38 -20.88
C LYS A 69 15.25 -5.05 -20.28
N ILE A 70 14.67 -3.89 -20.59
CA ILE A 70 13.30 -3.55 -20.20
C ILE A 70 12.31 -4.43 -20.96
N ASP A 71 11.50 -5.15 -20.20
CA ASP A 71 10.51 -6.10 -20.69
C ASP A 71 9.23 -5.38 -21.13
N ASN A 72 8.78 -5.67 -22.36
CA ASN A 72 7.66 -4.98 -22.98
C ASN A 72 6.31 -5.29 -22.34
N ASP A 73 6.13 -6.47 -21.75
CA ASP A 73 4.87 -6.89 -21.14
C ASP A 73 4.65 -6.10 -19.85
N PHE A 74 5.68 -6.09 -18.99
CA PHE A 74 5.66 -5.31 -17.75
C PHE A 74 5.66 -3.80 -18.00
N LEU A 75 6.31 -3.35 -19.08
CA LEU A 75 6.26 -1.96 -19.52
C LEU A 75 4.84 -1.57 -19.97
N SER A 76 4.16 -2.44 -20.72
CA SER A 76 2.80 -2.20 -21.21
C SER A 76 1.76 -2.17 -20.10
N GLY A 77 1.96 -2.94 -19.03
CA GLY A 77 1.15 -2.85 -17.81
C GLY A 77 1.45 -1.64 -16.91
N ASN A 78 2.56 -0.92 -17.14
CA ASN A 78 2.98 0.21 -16.31
C ASN A 78 2.26 1.50 -16.74
N PRO A 79 1.43 2.12 -15.86
CA PRO A 79 0.66 3.30 -16.24
C PRO A 79 1.51 4.54 -16.52
N ASN A 80 2.75 4.61 -16.01
CA ASN A 80 3.66 5.71 -16.30
C ASN A 80 4.41 5.51 -17.63
N ALA A 81 4.28 4.35 -18.28
CA ALA A 81 4.96 4.07 -19.54
C ALA A 81 4.21 4.56 -20.78
N ILE A 82 2.97 5.04 -20.64
CA ILE A 82 2.07 5.21 -21.78
C ILE A 82 2.61 6.19 -22.83
N ASP A 83 3.24 7.29 -22.42
CA ASP A 83 3.80 8.27 -23.35
C ASP A 83 4.99 7.69 -24.13
N PHE A 84 5.86 6.97 -23.43
CA PHE A 84 6.95 6.24 -24.07
C PHE A 84 6.44 5.20 -25.07
N LEU A 85 5.37 4.47 -24.72
CA LEU A 85 4.75 3.48 -25.60
C LEU A 85 4.09 4.10 -26.83
N LYS A 86 3.47 5.28 -26.70
CA LYS A 86 2.91 6.04 -27.84
C LYS A 86 3.98 6.35 -28.89
N ASP A 87 5.18 6.72 -28.45
CA ASP A 87 6.34 6.99 -29.30
C ASP A 87 7.04 5.70 -29.78
N ASN A 88 6.82 4.57 -29.10
CA ASN A 88 7.48 3.29 -29.34
C ASN A 88 6.47 2.16 -29.57
N ARG A 89 5.54 2.34 -30.50
CA ARG A 89 4.37 1.45 -30.68
C ARG A 89 4.71 -0.04 -30.86
N ARG A 90 5.88 -0.37 -31.41
CA ARG A 90 6.35 -1.77 -31.56
C ARG A 90 6.62 -2.49 -30.23
N ARG A 91 6.73 -1.73 -29.12
CA ARG A 91 6.94 -2.27 -27.77
C ARG A 91 5.64 -2.50 -27.00
N ILE A 92 4.49 -2.21 -27.61
CA ILE A 92 3.19 -2.39 -26.97
C ILE A 92 2.80 -3.86 -27.03
N ASN A 93 2.61 -4.46 -25.86
CA ASN A 93 1.89 -5.71 -25.68
C ASN A 93 0.42 -5.39 -25.32
N LEU A 94 -0.52 -5.68 -26.22
CA LEU A 94 -1.95 -5.36 -26.02
C LEU A 94 -2.59 -6.17 -24.87
N HIS A 95 -2.12 -7.39 -24.64
CA HIS A 95 -2.60 -8.24 -23.54
C HIS A 95 -2.28 -7.56 -22.21
N SER A 96 -1.01 -7.19 -21.99
CA SER A 96 -0.59 -6.48 -20.78
C SER A 96 -1.14 -5.05 -20.68
N LEU A 97 -1.32 -4.35 -21.82
CA LEU A 97 -1.92 -3.01 -21.86
C LEU A 97 -3.38 -3.01 -21.39
N SER A 98 -4.09 -4.14 -21.52
CA SER A 98 -5.50 -4.27 -21.09
C SER A 98 -5.69 -4.07 -19.58
N ALA A 99 -4.65 -4.37 -18.78
CA ALA A 99 -4.64 -4.12 -17.33
C ALA A 99 -4.12 -2.71 -16.96
N ASN A 100 -3.72 -1.89 -17.93
CA ASN A 100 -3.15 -0.57 -17.69
C ASN A 100 -4.25 0.43 -17.28
N THR A 101 -4.04 1.08 -16.14
CA THR A 101 -4.98 2.07 -15.54
C THR A 101 -4.70 3.50 -15.99
N ASN A 102 -3.86 3.70 -17.00
CA ASN A 102 -3.71 4.99 -17.64
C ASN A 102 -4.85 5.18 -18.67
N PRO A 103 -5.64 6.27 -18.61
CA PRO A 103 -6.72 6.52 -19.57
C PRO A 103 -6.25 6.54 -21.03
N ASP A 104 -5.02 6.96 -21.30
CA ASP A 104 -4.45 6.93 -22.65
C ASP A 104 -4.23 5.51 -23.21
N ALA A 105 -4.13 4.50 -22.34
CA ALA A 105 -4.11 3.10 -22.75
C ALA A 105 -5.44 2.68 -23.38
N ILE A 106 -6.56 3.20 -22.86
CA ILE A 106 -7.90 2.95 -23.40
C ILE A 106 -8.01 3.44 -24.84
N GLU A 107 -7.45 4.60 -25.18
CA GLU A 107 -7.44 5.11 -26.57
C GLU A 107 -6.66 4.19 -27.52
N ILE A 108 -5.53 3.64 -27.07
CA ILE A 108 -4.75 2.69 -27.86
C ILE A 108 -5.54 1.39 -28.05
N LEU A 109 -6.17 0.88 -26.99
CA LEU A 109 -6.99 -0.33 -27.04
C LEU A 109 -8.23 -0.13 -27.92
N LYS A 110 -8.86 1.05 -27.86
CA LYS A 110 -10.00 1.43 -28.72
C LYS A 110 -9.64 1.39 -30.20
N ALA A 111 -8.47 1.91 -30.56
CA ALA A 111 -7.97 1.84 -31.93
C ALA A 111 -7.65 0.40 -32.39
N ASN A 112 -7.50 -0.55 -31.46
CA ASN A 112 -7.18 -1.95 -31.72
C ASN A 112 -8.28 -2.91 -31.24
N ILE A 113 -9.52 -2.45 -31.11
CA ILE A 113 -10.58 -3.15 -30.37
C ILE A 113 -10.90 -4.57 -30.87
N ASP A 114 -10.65 -4.84 -32.15
CA ASP A 114 -10.88 -6.13 -32.80
C ASP A 114 -9.64 -7.06 -32.76
N ASN A 115 -8.54 -6.62 -32.14
CA ASN A 115 -7.33 -7.44 -32.01
C ASN A 115 -7.54 -8.58 -31.01
N GLU A 116 -7.19 -9.79 -31.42
CA GLU A 116 -7.34 -11.01 -30.61
C GLU A 116 -6.47 -11.03 -29.34
N ASN A 117 -5.39 -10.25 -29.31
CA ASN A 117 -4.48 -10.16 -28.17
C ASN A 117 -5.01 -9.24 -27.05
N ILE A 118 -6.18 -8.62 -27.20
CA ILE A 118 -6.81 -7.86 -26.12
C ILE A 118 -7.32 -8.82 -25.04
N ASP A 119 -6.92 -8.56 -23.80
CA ASP A 119 -7.40 -9.32 -22.65
C ASP A 119 -8.70 -8.74 -22.12
N TRP A 120 -9.81 -9.34 -22.54
CA TRP A 120 -11.16 -8.96 -22.09
C TRP A 120 -11.43 -9.29 -20.62
N GLN A 121 -10.69 -10.22 -20.01
CA GLN A 121 -10.80 -10.47 -18.57
C GLN A 121 -10.20 -9.29 -17.79
N ALA A 122 -9.01 -8.83 -18.20
CA ALA A 122 -8.36 -7.66 -17.63
C ALA A 122 -9.19 -6.38 -17.84
N LEU A 123 -9.75 -6.17 -19.04
CA LEU A 123 -10.66 -5.04 -19.29
C LEU A 123 -11.92 -5.11 -18.43
N SER A 124 -12.50 -6.30 -18.24
CA SER A 124 -13.73 -6.44 -17.46
C SER A 124 -13.55 -6.03 -15.99
N CYS A 125 -12.37 -6.24 -15.39
CA CYS A 125 -12.09 -5.73 -14.05
C CYS A 125 -11.46 -4.33 -14.01
N ASN A 126 -11.18 -3.70 -15.17
CA ASN A 126 -10.58 -2.38 -15.27
C ASN A 126 -11.67 -1.28 -15.19
N PRO A 127 -11.70 -0.43 -14.15
CA PRO A 127 -12.74 0.58 -14.00
C PRO A 127 -12.69 1.69 -15.06
N ASP A 128 -11.55 1.89 -15.73
CA ASP A 128 -11.42 2.89 -16.80
C ASP A 128 -11.86 2.34 -18.19
N ALA A 129 -12.16 1.03 -18.31
CA ALA A 129 -12.44 0.37 -19.58
C ALA A 129 -13.93 0.33 -19.98
N MET A 130 -14.81 1.02 -19.24
CA MET A 130 -16.27 0.93 -19.46
C MET A 130 -16.71 1.27 -20.88
N GLU A 131 -16.05 2.23 -21.54
CA GLU A 131 -16.35 2.59 -22.91
C GLU A 131 -16.13 1.40 -23.88
N LEU A 132 -15.04 0.65 -23.69
CA LEU A 132 -14.71 -0.52 -24.51
C LEU A 132 -15.67 -1.69 -24.24
N LEU A 133 -16.03 -1.90 -22.96
CA LEU A 133 -16.98 -2.93 -22.57
C LEU A 133 -18.37 -2.66 -23.15
N LYS A 134 -18.82 -1.40 -23.17
CA LYS A 134 -20.06 -0.97 -23.83
C LYS A 134 -20.00 -1.13 -25.34
N ALA A 135 -18.84 -0.89 -25.95
CA ALA A 135 -18.67 -1.08 -27.40
C ALA A 135 -18.67 -2.56 -27.83
N LYS A 136 -18.26 -3.48 -26.94
CA LYS A 136 -18.24 -4.93 -27.19
C LYS A 136 -18.92 -5.71 -26.06
N PRO A 137 -20.25 -5.59 -25.91
CA PRO A 137 -20.98 -6.20 -24.79
C PRO A 137 -20.87 -7.73 -24.75
N ASN A 138 -20.70 -8.37 -25.90
CA ASN A 138 -20.50 -9.82 -26.03
C ASN A 138 -19.13 -10.31 -25.55
N LYS A 139 -18.17 -9.40 -25.34
CA LYS A 139 -16.83 -9.70 -24.83
C LYS A 139 -16.71 -9.50 -23.31
N ILE A 140 -17.75 -8.96 -22.66
CA ILE A 140 -17.76 -8.76 -21.21
C ILE A 140 -17.65 -10.10 -20.50
N VAL A 141 -16.65 -10.20 -19.63
CA VAL A 141 -16.40 -11.36 -18.77
C VAL A 141 -17.01 -11.06 -17.40
N TRP A 142 -18.28 -11.41 -17.21
CA TRP A 142 -19.08 -11.07 -16.01
C TRP A 142 -18.41 -11.49 -14.70
N SER A 143 -17.77 -12.66 -14.67
CA SER A 143 -17.06 -13.12 -13.48
C SER A 143 -15.88 -12.24 -13.10
N TYR A 144 -15.32 -11.44 -14.01
CA TYR A 144 -14.28 -10.44 -13.74
C TYR A 144 -14.86 -9.05 -13.54
N LEU A 145 -15.98 -8.74 -14.19
CA LEU A 145 -16.74 -7.51 -13.95
C LEU A 145 -17.16 -7.38 -12.47
N CYS A 146 -17.43 -8.49 -11.77
CA CYS A 146 -17.73 -8.49 -10.32
C CYS A 146 -16.67 -7.79 -9.44
N SER A 147 -15.42 -7.66 -9.91
CA SER A 147 -14.35 -6.94 -9.21
C SER A 147 -14.15 -5.50 -9.68
N ASN A 148 -14.94 -5.04 -10.66
CA ASN A 148 -14.88 -3.69 -11.21
C ASN A 148 -15.52 -2.69 -10.23
N THR A 149 -14.86 -1.55 -10.01
CA THR A 149 -15.26 -0.51 -9.06
C THR A 149 -15.86 0.72 -9.74
N ASN A 150 -16.00 0.71 -11.07
CA ASN A 150 -16.69 1.78 -11.79
C ASN A 150 -18.20 1.74 -11.47
N PRO A 151 -18.84 2.87 -11.11
CA PRO A 151 -20.27 2.91 -10.83
C PRO A 151 -21.15 2.32 -11.93
N GLU A 152 -20.83 2.54 -13.20
CA GLU A 152 -21.58 1.99 -14.33
C GLU A 152 -21.47 0.46 -14.40
N ALA A 153 -20.31 -0.11 -14.02
CA ALA A 153 -20.17 -1.56 -13.91
C ALA A 153 -21.01 -2.11 -12.75
N ILE A 154 -21.07 -1.38 -11.63
CA ILE A 154 -21.90 -1.76 -10.48
C ILE A 154 -23.39 -1.77 -10.87
N ASP A 155 -23.85 -0.78 -11.63
CA ASP A 155 -25.23 -0.74 -12.14
C ASP A 155 -25.51 -1.92 -13.08
N MET A 156 -24.59 -2.22 -14.01
CA MET A 156 -24.70 -3.40 -14.87
C MET A 156 -24.74 -4.72 -14.07
N LEU A 157 -23.97 -4.82 -12.98
CA LEU A 157 -23.98 -5.98 -12.10
C LEU A 157 -25.28 -6.10 -11.32
N ARG A 158 -25.88 -4.97 -10.89
CA ARG A 158 -27.19 -4.94 -10.24
C ARG A 158 -28.26 -5.48 -11.19
N ASP A 159 -28.36 -4.91 -12.39
CA ASP A 159 -29.32 -5.36 -13.41
C ASP A 159 -29.11 -6.84 -13.73
N LYS A 160 -27.85 -7.29 -13.80
CA LYS A 160 -27.52 -8.70 -14.05
C LYS A 160 -27.98 -9.60 -12.90
N VAL A 161 -27.76 -9.20 -11.65
CA VAL A 161 -28.21 -9.95 -10.47
C VAL A 161 -29.73 -10.02 -10.42
N GLU A 162 -30.43 -8.91 -10.62
CA GLU A 162 -31.90 -8.86 -10.63
C GLU A 162 -32.49 -9.73 -11.76
N ASN A 163 -31.92 -9.67 -12.96
CA ASN A 163 -32.34 -10.52 -14.08
C ASN A 163 -32.02 -12.01 -13.85
N GLU A 164 -30.88 -12.33 -13.24
CA GLU A 164 -30.49 -13.71 -12.92
C GLU A 164 -31.24 -14.29 -11.71
N GLU A 165 -31.80 -13.46 -10.83
CA GLU A 165 -32.66 -13.89 -9.73
C GLU A 165 -33.99 -14.48 -10.20
N ASN A 166 -34.47 -14.06 -11.37
CA ASN A 166 -35.65 -14.65 -12.03
C ASN A 166 -35.37 -16.00 -12.71
N LEU A 167 -34.12 -16.46 -12.79
CA LEU A 167 -33.77 -17.80 -13.28
C LEU A 167 -33.79 -18.82 -12.14
N SER A 168 -34.49 -19.95 -12.34
CA SER A 168 -34.45 -21.09 -11.40
C SER A 168 -33.00 -21.50 -11.10
N ILE A 169 -32.61 -21.43 -9.82
CA ILE A 169 -31.27 -21.74 -9.29
C ILE A 169 -30.78 -23.14 -9.70
N LYS A 170 -31.68 -24.08 -10.01
CA LYS A 170 -31.36 -25.43 -10.50
C LYS A 170 -30.63 -25.39 -11.85
N THR A 171 -30.95 -24.42 -12.71
CA THR A 171 -30.29 -24.20 -14.01
C THR A 171 -29.00 -23.37 -13.87
N TYR A 172 -28.94 -22.45 -12.88
CA TYR A 172 -27.79 -21.57 -12.63
C TYR A 172 -26.58 -22.31 -12.02
N ARG A 173 -26.79 -23.19 -11.01
CA ARG A 173 -25.68 -23.94 -10.38
C ARG A 173 -25.26 -25.20 -11.15
N GLN A 174 -26.12 -25.77 -11.99
CA GLN A 174 -25.73 -26.91 -12.84
C GLN A 174 -24.81 -26.51 -14.00
N LYS A 175 -24.56 -25.21 -14.23
CA LYS A 175 -23.63 -24.70 -15.24
C LYS A 175 -22.62 -23.70 -14.65
N HIS A 176 -21.75 -24.23 -13.79
CA HIS A 176 -20.41 -23.76 -13.45
C HIS A 176 -20.27 -22.41 -12.71
N GLU A 177 -19.80 -22.52 -11.47
CA GLU A 177 -19.13 -21.48 -10.65
C GLU A 177 -17.89 -20.84 -11.34
N PHE A 178 -17.48 -21.41 -12.48
CA PHE A 178 -16.35 -20.97 -13.30
C PHE A 178 -16.75 -20.44 -14.68
N SER A 179 -18.05 -20.39 -14.98
CA SER A 179 -18.51 -19.80 -16.24
C SER A 179 -18.27 -18.29 -16.21
N GLN A 180 -17.49 -17.82 -17.18
CA GLN A 180 -17.19 -16.40 -17.41
C GLN A 180 -18.44 -15.55 -17.71
N ARG A 181 -19.61 -16.18 -17.90
CA ARG A 181 -20.88 -15.54 -18.26
C ARG A 181 -21.81 -15.21 -17.09
N TYR A 182 -21.51 -15.67 -15.88
CA TYR A 182 -22.37 -15.53 -14.70
C TYR A 182 -21.71 -14.72 -13.58
N ILE A 183 -22.52 -14.27 -12.62
CA ILE A 183 -22.05 -13.56 -11.43
C ILE A 183 -21.20 -14.50 -10.56
N ASN A 184 -19.96 -14.08 -10.32
CA ASN A 184 -19.08 -14.71 -9.34
C ASN A 184 -19.29 -14.04 -7.97
N TRP A 185 -20.06 -14.71 -7.10
CA TRP A 185 -20.43 -14.17 -5.80
C TRP A 185 -19.27 -14.02 -4.83
N ASN A 186 -18.19 -14.81 -4.94
CA ASN A 186 -16.99 -14.61 -4.12
C ASN A 186 -16.34 -13.27 -4.45
N LYS A 187 -16.12 -12.99 -5.75
CA LYS A 187 -15.57 -11.72 -6.22
C LYS A 187 -16.50 -10.54 -5.89
N LEU A 188 -17.80 -10.69 -6.15
CA LEU A 188 -18.80 -9.65 -5.86
C LEU A 188 -18.88 -9.34 -4.35
N SER A 189 -18.85 -10.37 -3.50
CA SER A 189 -18.87 -10.20 -2.03
C SER A 189 -17.61 -9.52 -1.51
N SER A 190 -16.46 -9.71 -2.17
CA SER A 190 -15.21 -9.01 -1.82
C SER A 190 -15.17 -7.56 -2.34
N ASN A 191 -16.04 -7.18 -3.28
CA ASN A 191 -16.07 -5.84 -3.88
C ASN A 191 -16.73 -4.83 -2.92
N PRO A 192 -15.99 -3.82 -2.42
CA PRO A 192 -16.53 -2.84 -1.47
C PRO A 192 -17.62 -1.94 -2.07
N ASP A 193 -17.60 -1.70 -3.39
CA ASP A 193 -18.57 -0.87 -4.09
C ASP A 193 -19.86 -1.63 -4.42
N ALA A 194 -19.86 -2.97 -4.30
CA ALA A 194 -21.02 -3.83 -4.50
C ALA A 194 -21.83 -4.09 -3.21
N ILE A 195 -21.51 -3.43 -2.09
CA ILE A 195 -22.13 -3.74 -0.78
C ILE A 195 -23.66 -3.63 -0.79
N GLU A 196 -24.22 -2.70 -1.55
CA GLU A 196 -25.68 -2.55 -1.68
C GLU A 196 -26.32 -3.69 -2.50
N ILE A 197 -25.62 -4.24 -3.49
CA ILE A 197 -26.06 -5.44 -4.21
C ILE A 197 -26.06 -6.64 -3.26
N ILE A 198 -25.04 -6.75 -2.39
CA ILE A 198 -24.97 -7.82 -1.39
C ILE A 198 -26.11 -7.70 -0.36
N LYS A 199 -26.39 -6.49 0.14
CA LYS A 199 -27.51 -6.27 1.07
C LYS A 199 -28.85 -6.62 0.42
N PHE A 200 -29.05 -6.21 -0.83
CA PHE A 200 -30.22 -6.58 -1.62
C PHE A 200 -30.37 -8.11 -1.73
N ALA A 201 -29.32 -8.80 -2.17
CA ALA A 201 -29.34 -10.26 -2.30
C ALA A 201 -29.62 -11.00 -0.98
N LEU A 202 -29.09 -10.51 0.15
CA LEU A 202 -29.38 -11.07 1.48
C LEU A 202 -30.83 -10.83 1.91
N ASN A 203 -31.40 -9.67 1.57
CA ASN A 203 -32.79 -9.35 1.87
C ASN A 203 -33.75 -10.25 1.09
N GLU A 204 -33.52 -10.44 -0.20
CA GLU A 204 -34.32 -11.36 -1.04
C GLU A 204 -34.19 -12.81 -0.55
N GLU A 205 -32.99 -13.23 -0.10
CA GLU A 205 -32.82 -14.55 0.50
C GLU A 205 -33.65 -14.74 1.78
N ASN A 206 -33.78 -13.70 2.61
CA ASN A 206 -34.55 -13.78 3.85
C ASN A 206 -36.07 -13.86 3.57
N LYS A 207 -36.59 -13.09 2.60
CA LYS A 207 -38.00 -13.19 2.18
C LYS A 207 -38.36 -14.62 1.74
N LEU A 208 -37.49 -15.26 0.97
CA LEU A 208 -37.70 -16.63 0.50
C LEU A 208 -37.69 -17.68 1.61
N LYS A 209 -36.97 -17.45 2.72
CA LYS A 209 -37.00 -18.34 3.90
C LYS A 209 -38.33 -18.27 4.62
N ASP A 210 -38.92 -17.09 4.70
CA ASP A 210 -40.20 -16.86 5.38
C ASP A 210 -41.38 -17.42 4.56
N GLU A 211 -41.28 -17.43 3.23
CA GLU A 211 -42.33 -17.90 2.32
C GLU A 211 -42.30 -19.42 2.05
N ALA A 212 -41.17 -20.11 2.25
CA ALA A 212 -41.05 -21.51 1.89
C ALA A 212 -40.30 -22.35 2.96
N GLN A 213 -41.07 -23.09 3.75
CA GLN A 213 -40.61 -23.89 4.90
C GLN A 213 -39.68 -25.08 4.54
N ASN A 214 -39.30 -25.26 3.27
CA ASN A 214 -38.51 -26.40 2.80
C ASN A 214 -37.53 -26.10 1.64
N VAL A 215 -37.17 -24.83 1.40
CA VAL A 215 -36.13 -24.51 0.42
C VAL A 215 -34.77 -24.64 1.09
N LYS A 216 -34.07 -25.74 0.81
CA LYS A 216 -32.67 -25.99 1.19
C LYS A 216 -31.84 -24.71 0.98
N GLN A 217 -31.38 -24.12 2.08
CA GLN A 217 -30.77 -22.79 2.16
C GLN A 217 -29.69 -22.53 1.08
N PHE A 218 -30.01 -21.72 0.07
CA PHE A 218 -29.12 -21.44 -1.06
C PHE A 218 -28.41 -20.09 -0.90
N LEU A 219 -27.49 -20.00 0.07
CA LEU A 219 -26.62 -18.83 0.25
C LEU A 219 -25.84 -18.56 -1.05
N LYS A 220 -26.12 -17.43 -1.71
CA LYS A 220 -25.33 -16.92 -2.84
C LYS A 220 -24.15 -16.10 -2.34
N VAL A 221 -24.35 -15.32 -1.28
CA VAL A 221 -23.36 -14.40 -0.72
C VAL A 221 -22.26 -15.15 0.05
N SER A 222 -21.01 -14.76 -0.18
CA SER A 222 -19.84 -15.37 0.46
C SER A 222 -19.44 -14.58 1.70
N TRP A 223 -19.83 -15.09 2.88
CA TRP A 223 -19.43 -14.52 4.18
C TRP A 223 -17.92 -14.49 4.39
N PHE A 224 -17.22 -15.51 3.89
CA PHE A 224 -15.76 -15.56 3.86
C PHE A 224 -15.19 -14.35 3.11
N SER A 225 -15.68 -14.07 1.89
CA SER A 225 -15.23 -12.93 1.09
C SER A 225 -15.65 -11.58 1.68
N LEU A 226 -16.78 -11.51 2.41
CA LEU A 226 -17.20 -10.30 3.13
C LEU A 226 -16.23 -9.93 4.25
N CYS A 227 -15.53 -10.90 4.86
CA CYS A 227 -14.53 -10.59 5.89
C CYS A 227 -13.37 -9.73 5.34
N SER A 228 -13.03 -9.85 4.07
CA SER A 228 -12.06 -8.97 3.39
C SER A 228 -12.68 -7.67 2.86
N ASN A 229 -14.01 -7.56 2.77
CA ASN A 229 -14.69 -6.40 2.24
C ASN A 229 -14.67 -5.25 3.27
N THR A 230 -14.02 -4.15 2.92
CA THR A 230 -13.89 -3.01 3.85
C THR A 230 -15.20 -2.30 4.15
N ASN A 231 -16.23 -2.42 3.31
CA ASN A 231 -17.55 -1.81 3.55
C ASN A 231 -18.55 -2.77 4.21
N ALA A 232 -18.16 -4.02 4.50
CA ALA A 232 -19.03 -5.03 5.11
C ALA A 232 -19.01 -5.05 6.66
N ILE A 233 -18.26 -4.15 7.31
CA ILE A 233 -18.04 -4.20 8.77
C ILE A 233 -19.34 -4.13 9.57
N GLU A 234 -20.30 -3.31 9.17
CA GLU A 234 -21.61 -3.21 9.82
C GLU A 234 -22.40 -4.52 9.69
N LEU A 235 -22.42 -5.10 8.50
CA LEU A 235 -23.07 -6.38 8.21
C LEU A 235 -22.46 -7.52 9.05
N LEU A 236 -21.13 -7.57 9.15
CA LEU A 236 -20.41 -8.56 9.96
C LEU A 236 -20.66 -8.37 11.46
N THR A 237 -20.81 -7.12 11.92
CA THR A 237 -21.06 -6.81 13.34
C THR A 237 -22.40 -7.37 13.81
N VAL A 238 -23.41 -7.39 12.93
CA VAL A 238 -24.73 -7.97 13.20
C VAL A 238 -24.70 -9.51 13.08
N ASN A 239 -23.85 -10.06 12.21
CA ASN A 239 -23.76 -11.49 11.90
C ASN A 239 -22.47 -12.12 12.42
N LYS A 240 -22.20 -12.02 13.73
CA LYS A 240 -20.91 -12.41 14.33
C LYS A 240 -20.58 -13.89 14.16
N ASP A 241 -21.58 -14.77 14.08
CA ASP A 241 -21.42 -16.21 13.87
C ASP A 241 -20.87 -16.55 12.48
N LYS A 242 -20.97 -15.61 11.53
CA LYS A 242 -20.48 -15.74 10.14
C LYS A 242 -19.06 -15.22 9.94
N ILE A 243 -18.47 -14.58 10.96
CA ILE A 243 -17.14 -13.98 10.84
C ILE A 243 -16.09 -15.09 10.78
N ASP A 244 -15.28 -15.05 9.73
CA ASP A 244 -13.99 -15.70 9.67
C ASP A 244 -12.92 -14.73 10.19
N TRP A 245 -12.46 -14.97 11.42
CA TRP A 245 -11.52 -14.09 12.12
C TRP A 245 -10.10 -14.14 11.54
N GLU A 246 -9.71 -15.25 10.92
CA GLU A 246 -8.43 -15.40 10.24
C GLU A 246 -8.38 -14.41 9.07
N ILE A 247 -9.41 -14.41 8.23
CA ILE A 247 -9.50 -13.48 7.09
C ILE A 247 -9.73 -12.03 7.55
N LEU A 248 -10.61 -11.82 8.52
CA LEU A 248 -10.94 -10.48 9.02
C LEU A 248 -9.70 -9.77 9.60
N SER A 249 -8.73 -10.51 10.13
CA SER A 249 -7.48 -9.97 10.71
C SER A 249 -6.69 -9.10 9.72
N SER A 250 -6.81 -9.36 8.42
CA SER A 250 -6.19 -8.54 7.35
C SER A 250 -6.98 -7.27 7.01
N ASN A 251 -8.24 -7.15 7.44
CA ASN A 251 -9.13 -6.04 7.04
C ASN A 251 -8.84 -4.78 7.89
N PRO A 252 -8.32 -3.68 7.30
CA PRO A 252 -7.95 -2.49 8.06
C PRO A 252 -9.14 -1.74 8.66
N LYS A 253 -10.34 -1.85 8.07
CA LYS A 253 -11.55 -1.22 8.64
C LYS A 253 -12.16 -2.03 9.78
N ALA A 254 -11.72 -3.28 9.99
CA ALA A 254 -12.19 -4.15 11.07
C ALA A 254 -11.46 -3.97 12.40
N ILE A 255 -10.45 -3.08 12.51
CA ILE A 255 -9.55 -3.01 13.67
C ILE A 255 -10.28 -2.89 15.02
N LYS A 256 -11.40 -2.16 15.10
CA LYS A 256 -12.19 -2.05 16.33
C LYS A 256 -12.82 -3.37 16.74
N LEU A 257 -13.34 -4.12 15.75
CA LEU A 257 -13.96 -5.43 15.96
C LEU A 257 -12.90 -6.48 16.34
N ILE A 258 -11.72 -6.41 15.72
CA ILE A 258 -10.57 -7.26 16.06
C ILE A 258 -10.08 -7.02 17.49
N ILE A 259 -9.89 -5.75 17.91
CA ILE A 259 -9.48 -5.43 19.28
C ILE A 259 -10.49 -5.97 20.30
N LYS A 260 -11.79 -5.85 20.01
CA LYS A 260 -12.83 -6.41 20.86
C LYS A 260 -12.71 -7.93 20.97
N LYS A 261 -12.48 -8.63 19.86
CA LYS A 261 -12.27 -10.09 19.86
C LYS A 261 -11.02 -10.50 20.64
N ILE A 262 -9.91 -9.76 20.51
CA ILE A 262 -8.70 -9.99 21.30
C ILE A 262 -9.01 -9.89 22.80
N ASP A 263 -9.78 -8.87 23.19
CA ASP A 263 -10.18 -8.69 24.59
C ASP A 263 -11.13 -9.79 25.10
N GLU A 264 -12.02 -10.29 24.25
CA GLU A 264 -12.91 -11.42 24.55
C GLU A 264 -12.13 -12.75 24.69
N ASP A 265 -11.09 -12.95 23.88
CA ASP A 265 -10.30 -14.20 23.85
C ASP A 265 -9.20 -14.25 24.91
N LYS A 266 -8.78 -13.10 25.48
CA LYS A 266 -7.62 -13.00 26.39
C LYS A 266 -7.68 -13.95 27.59
N ASP A 267 -8.89 -14.24 28.08
CA ASP A 267 -9.09 -15.06 29.28
C ASP A 267 -9.15 -16.57 28.93
N ILE A 268 -9.40 -16.92 27.67
CA ILE A 268 -9.54 -18.31 27.22
C ILE A 268 -8.44 -18.77 26.26
N GLU A 269 -7.57 -17.87 25.78
CA GLU A 269 -6.60 -18.19 24.72
C GLU A 269 -5.58 -19.26 25.11
N ASN A 270 -5.32 -19.42 26.40
CA ASN A 270 -4.42 -20.44 26.95
C ASN A 270 -5.11 -21.77 27.29
N SER A 271 -6.43 -21.86 27.07
CA SER A 271 -7.19 -23.09 27.29
C SER A 271 -6.96 -24.11 26.17
N ASP A 272 -7.02 -25.41 26.50
CA ASP A 272 -6.93 -26.48 25.50
C ASP A 272 -8.10 -26.45 24.51
N TYR A 273 -9.26 -25.93 24.95
CA TYR A 273 -10.40 -25.69 24.09
C TYR A 273 -10.04 -24.69 22.98
N TYR A 274 -9.51 -23.52 23.34
CA TYR A 274 -9.17 -22.46 22.37
C TYR A 274 -8.08 -22.91 21.40
N ARG A 275 -7.06 -23.64 21.89
CA ARG A 275 -6.00 -24.20 21.03
C ARG A 275 -6.55 -25.11 19.94
N LYS A 276 -7.58 -25.90 20.25
CA LYS A 276 -8.25 -26.83 19.33
C LYS A 276 -9.23 -26.16 18.37
N LEU A 277 -9.57 -24.88 18.57
CA LEU A 277 -10.47 -24.17 17.66
C LEU A 277 -9.85 -24.06 16.25
N PRO A 278 -10.66 -24.25 15.19
CA PRO A 278 -10.24 -23.98 13.82
C PRO A 278 -9.73 -22.53 13.63
N PRO A 279 -8.78 -22.28 12.71
CA PRO A 279 -8.22 -20.95 12.44
C PRO A 279 -9.25 -19.84 12.24
N LYS A 280 -10.34 -20.10 11.50
CA LYS A 280 -11.45 -19.15 11.27
C LYS A 280 -12.10 -18.57 12.52
N TYR A 281 -11.91 -19.16 13.70
CA TYR A 281 -12.45 -18.66 14.97
C TYR A 281 -11.44 -17.83 15.78
N LYS A 282 -10.20 -17.71 15.31
CA LYS A 282 -9.07 -17.12 16.02
C LYS A 282 -8.52 -15.94 15.22
N ILE A 283 -7.92 -14.99 15.94
CA ILE A 283 -7.13 -13.92 15.31
C ILE A 283 -5.91 -14.53 14.65
N ASP A 284 -5.71 -14.22 13.37
CA ASP A 284 -4.45 -14.51 12.68
C ASP A 284 -3.48 -13.36 12.96
N TRP A 285 -2.52 -13.62 13.86
CA TRP A 285 -1.49 -12.66 14.25
C TRP A 285 -0.51 -12.31 13.13
N ASN A 286 -0.28 -13.21 12.17
CA ASN A 286 0.58 -12.94 11.03
C ASN A 286 -0.12 -11.96 10.06
N ALA A 287 -1.39 -12.21 9.76
CA ALA A 287 -2.25 -11.29 9.00
C ALA A 287 -2.37 -9.93 9.69
N LEU A 288 -2.66 -9.93 11.00
CA LEU A 288 -2.80 -8.72 11.80
C LEU A 288 -1.50 -7.92 11.87
N SER A 289 -0.34 -8.57 11.90
CA SER A 289 0.98 -7.90 11.88
C SER A 289 1.22 -7.10 10.60
N LYS A 290 0.70 -7.56 9.45
CA LYS A 290 0.75 -6.80 8.19
C LYS A 290 -0.28 -5.67 8.12
N ASN A 291 -1.35 -5.76 8.91
CA ASN A 291 -2.46 -4.83 8.85
C ASN A 291 -2.01 -3.43 9.32
N PRO A 292 -1.99 -2.41 8.45
CA PRO A 292 -1.51 -1.07 8.81
C PRO A 292 -2.39 -0.40 9.87
N ALA A 293 -3.63 -0.85 10.03
CA ALA A 293 -4.56 -0.30 11.00
C ALA A 293 -4.22 -0.65 12.46
N ILE A 294 -3.30 -1.59 12.75
CA ILE A 294 -2.85 -1.83 14.13
C ILE A 294 -2.07 -0.64 14.69
N PHE A 295 -1.60 0.25 13.82
CA PHE A 295 -0.99 1.51 14.20
C PHE A 295 -1.97 2.67 14.10
N ILE A 296 -1.76 3.67 14.96
CA ILE A 296 -2.45 4.96 14.91
C ILE A 296 -1.40 6.08 14.83
N PRO A 297 -1.59 7.08 13.95
CA PRO A 297 -0.74 8.26 13.95
C PRO A 297 -0.78 8.95 15.31
N LEU A 298 0.38 9.30 15.88
CA LEU A 298 0.48 9.89 17.21
C LEU A 298 -0.36 11.18 17.36
N LYS A 299 -0.53 11.93 16.27
CA LYS A 299 -1.39 13.14 16.20
C LYS A 299 -2.86 12.86 16.51
N GLU A 300 -3.34 11.63 16.31
CA GLU A 300 -4.74 11.24 16.51
C GLU A 300 -5.01 10.77 17.94
N ILE A 301 -3.96 10.57 18.74
CA ILE A 301 -4.07 10.31 20.18
C ILE A 301 -4.29 11.67 20.87
N GLY A 302 -5.54 11.93 21.28
CA GLY A 302 -6.07 13.26 21.64
C GLY A 302 -5.17 14.20 22.47
N ARG A 303 -5.46 15.51 22.37
CA ARG A 303 -4.66 16.65 22.90
C ARG A 303 -4.07 16.45 24.31
N SER A 304 -4.78 15.82 25.24
CA SER A 304 -4.33 15.56 26.63
C SER A 304 -3.13 14.60 26.70
N LYS A 305 -3.12 13.53 25.88
CA LYS A 305 -1.99 12.59 25.78
C LYS A 305 -0.84 13.21 24.97
N THR A 306 -1.13 13.99 23.93
CA THR A 306 -0.13 14.77 23.17
C THR A 306 0.60 15.79 24.05
N ALA A 307 -0.11 16.48 24.94
CA ALA A 307 0.47 17.40 25.93
C ALA A 307 1.31 16.65 26.96
N THR A 308 0.90 15.44 27.35
CA THR A 308 1.65 14.59 28.29
C THR A 308 2.93 14.02 27.67
N VAL A 309 2.88 13.58 26.41
CA VAL A 309 4.06 13.15 25.64
C VAL A 309 5.00 14.34 25.39
N SER A 310 4.46 15.50 25.00
CA SER A 310 5.24 16.73 24.86
C SER A 310 5.92 17.14 26.16
N ARG A 311 5.20 17.06 27.30
CA ARG A 311 5.72 17.35 28.65
C ARG A 311 6.76 16.34 29.11
N MET A 312 6.54 15.05 28.86
CA MET A 312 7.52 13.99 29.12
C MET A 312 8.80 14.17 28.32
N LEU A 313 8.70 14.61 27.07
CA LEU A 313 9.86 14.86 26.21
C LEU A 313 10.61 16.13 26.64
N SER A 314 9.89 17.21 27.00
CA SER A 314 10.50 18.36 27.67
C SER A 314 11.19 17.98 28.99
N SER A 315 10.64 16.99 29.73
CA SER A 315 11.24 16.52 30.98
C SER A 315 12.42 15.56 30.80
N LYS A 316 12.50 14.79 29.70
CA LYS A 316 13.64 13.92 29.37
C LYS A 316 14.85 14.69 28.86
N ILE A 317 14.64 15.91 28.36
CA ILE A 317 15.70 16.84 27.95
C ILE A 317 16.24 17.63 29.18
N SER A 318 15.60 17.51 30.35
CA SER A 318 16.08 18.08 31.61
C SER A 318 16.72 16.97 32.47
N PRO A 319 17.96 17.09 32.97
CA PRO A 319 18.51 16.07 33.84
C PRO A 319 17.79 16.09 35.20
N LYS A 320 17.39 14.92 35.69
CA LYS A 320 17.05 14.75 37.10
C LYS A 320 18.32 15.00 37.92
N SER A 321 18.32 16.01 38.78
CA SER A 321 19.40 16.18 39.76
C SER A 321 19.35 15.04 40.78
N LYS A 322 20.42 14.26 40.88
CA LYS A 322 20.91 13.72 42.15
C LYS A 322 22.43 13.89 42.18
N THR A 323 22.87 14.61 43.21
CA THR A 323 24.24 14.84 43.72
C THR A 323 25.08 13.55 43.76
N THR A 324 26.41 13.53 43.57
CA THR A 324 27.49 14.20 44.32
C THR A 324 28.84 14.16 43.57
N ASN A 325 29.69 15.20 43.73
CA ASN A 325 31.18 15.30 43.73
C ASN A 325 32.00 14.51 42.66
N THR A 326 32.98 15.03 41.89
CA THR A 326 33.99 16.09 42.07
C THR A 326 34.70 16.35 40.70
N THR A 327 35.06 17.61 40.43
CA THR A 327 36.14 18.12 39.54
C THR A 327 36.32 17.61 38.09
N THR A 328 35.64 18.25 37.13
CA THR A 328 36.18 19.03 35.97
C THR A 328 35.00 19.37 35.05
N THR A 329 34.46 20.58 35.18
CA THR A 329 33.22 20.99 34.51
C THR A 329 33.48 21.56 33.12
N THR A 330 33.49 20.71 32.09
CA THR A 330 32.99 21.12 30.76
C THR A 330 31.50 21.37 30.90
N LYS A 331 31.11 22.65 30.94
CA LYS A 331 29.72 23.10 31.00
C LYS A 331 29.02 22.66 29.70
N THR A 332 28.33 21.52 29.73
CA THR A 332 27.49 21.07 28.61
C THR A 332 26.33 22.06 28.47
N ALA A 333 26.34 22.86 27.40
CA ALA A 333 25.27 23.82 27.12
C ALA A 333 23.91 23.11 27.05
N LEU A 334 22.98 23.51 27.91
CA LEU A 334 21.64 22.93 27.99
C LEU A 334 20.74 23.55 26.91
N LEU A 335 19.68 22.85 26.50
CA LEU A 335 18.71 23.38 25.52
C LEU A 335 18.08 24.71 25.98
N LEU A 336 17.97 24.92 27.30
CA LEU A 336 17.46 26.15 27.93
C LEU A 336 18.44 27.34 27.80
N ASP A 337 19.71 27.07 27.53
CA ASP A 337 20.74 28.09 27.35
C ASP A 337 20.76 28.64 25.90
N LEU A 338 19.99 28.02 24.99
CA LEU A 338 19.86 28.50 23.61
C LEU A 338 18.95 29.74 23.52
N PRO A 339 19.15 30.61 22.53
CA PRO A 339 18.22 31.70 22.23
C PRO A 339 16.77 31.22 22.04
N LYS A 340 15.78 32.00 22.53
CA LYS A 340 14.35 31.60 22.57
C LYS A 340 13.77 31.29 21.19
N ASP A 341 14.24 31.95 20.15
CA ASP A 341 13.90 31.72 18.76
C ASP A 341 14.43 30.36 18.26
N LEU A 342 15.69 30.03 18.56
CA LEU A 342 16.27 28.72 18.24
C LEU A 342 15.58 27.59 19.02
N GLN A 343 15.27 27.81 20.30
CA GLN A 343 14.45 26.86 21.09
C GLN A 343 13.08 26.63 20.44
N ARG A 344 12.40 27.70 19.98
CA ARG A 344 11.10 27.58 19.30
C ARG A 344 11.20 26.83 17.98
N GLU A 345 12.26 27.04 17.22
CA GLU A 345 12.48 26.35 15.94
C GLU A 345 12.80 24.86 16.14
N ILE A 346 13.63 24.52 17.13
CA ILE A 346 13.91 23.13 17.51
C ILE A 346 12.62 22.44 17.98
N ILE A 347 11.84 23.09 18.86
CA ILE A 347 10.56 22.54 19.35
C ILE A 347 9.56 22.37 18.21
N LYS A 348 9.49 23.32 17.26
CA LYS A 348 8.62 23.23 16.09
C LYS A 348 9.00 22.04 15.20
N THR A 349 10.28 21.93 14.84
CA THR A 349 10.82 20.83 14.03
C THR A 349 10.60 19.49 14.70
N TYR A 350 10.84 19.41 16.01
CA TYR A 350 10.64 18.20 16.79
C TYR A 350 9.16 17.81 16.90
N LYS A 351 8.26 18.78 17.08
CA LYS A 351 6.81 18.53 17.02
C LYS A 351 6.42 17.96 15.67
N ASP A 352 6.88 18.57 14.58
CA ASP A 352 6.57 18.12 13.22
C ASP A 352 7.08 16.68 12.97
N LEU A 353 8.27 16.31 13.48
CA LEU A 353 8.80 14.95 13.44
C LEU A 353 7.97 13.95 14.27
N VAL A 354 7.58 14.35 15.49
CA VAL A 354 6.77 13.52 16.40
C VAL A 354 5.35 13.29 15.85
N TYR A 355 4.77 14.27 15.13
CA TYR A 355 3.43 14.14 14.56
C TYR A 355 3.32 13.15 13.38
N VAL A 356 4.45 12.73 12.81
CA VAL A 356 4.50 11.72 11.73
C VAL A 356 4.62 10.29 12.29
N LYS A 357 5.01 10.13 13.56
CA LYS A 357 5.21 8.81 14.16
C LYS A 357 3.91 8.03 14.29
N ASN A 358 3.98 6.75 13.97
CA ASN A 358 2.92 5.78 14.18
C ASN A 358 3.18 5.01 15.47
N VAL A 359 2.15 4.80 16.28
CA VAL A 359 2.26 4.01 17.51
C VAL A 359 1.26 2.87 17.50
N LEU A 360 1.62 1.75 18.13
CA LEU A 360 0.74 0.59 18.22
C LEU A 360 -0.54 0.97 18.99
N ARG A 361 -1.69 0.54 18.50
CA ARG A 361 -2.98 0.79 19.15
C ARG A 361 -3.06 0.07 20.48
N ASN A 362 -3.67 0.76 21.45
CA ASN A 362 -4.09 0.14 22.71
C ASN A 362 -4.99 -1.07 22.41
N GLY A 363 -4.73 -2.19 23.09
CA GLY A 363 -5.46 -3.45 22.90
C GLY A 363 -4.81 -4.41 21.89
N ILE A 364 -3.72 -4.01 21.21
CA ILE A 364 -2.91 -4.92 20.41
C ILE A 364 -1.69 -5.37 21.23
N PRO A 365 -1.58 -6.68 21.58
CA PRO A 365 -0.44 -7.20 22.33
C PRO A 365 0.80 -7.34 21.43
N MET A 366 1.89 -6.67 21.81
CA MET A 366 3.13 -6.64 21.02
C MET A 366 3.81 -8.01 20.91
N ASP A 367 3.75 -8.81 21.97
CA ASP A 367 4.37 -10.14 22.08
C ASP A 367 3.76 -11.17 21.12
N LYS A 368 2.53 -10.94 20.66
CA LYS A 368 1.84 -11.80 19.70
C LYS A 368 2.17 -11.45 18.25
N LEU A 369 2.71 -10.25 17.99
CA LEU A 369 3.01 -9.81 16.63
C LEU A 369 4.27 -10.49 16.07
N ASN A 370 4.25 -10.71 14.76
CA ASN A 370 5.33 -11.39 14.06
C ASN A 370 6.19 -10.39 13.28
N TRP A 371 7.47 -10.29 13.64
CA TRP A 371 8.42 -9.35 13.05
C TRP A 371 8.66 -9.55 11.55
N ASN A 372 8.55 -10.80 11.05
CA ASN A 372 8.67 -11.07 9.62
C ASN A 372 7.54 -10.37 8.83
N TYR A 373 6.34 -10.32 9.42
CA TYR A 373 5.13 -9.76 8.82
C TYR A 373 5.05 -8.24 9.07
N LEU A 374 5.46 -7.78 10.25
CA LEU A 374 5.63 -6.34 10.54
C LEU A 374 6.61 -5.65 9.59
N SER A 375 7.63 -6.37 9.09
CA SER A 375 8.61 -5.83 8.15
C SER A 375 7.98 -5.31 6.84
N GLU A 376 6.83 -5.88 6.43
CA GLU A 376 6.06 -5.42 5.26
C GLU A 376 5.07 -4.28 5.61
N ASN A 377 4.80 -4.04 6.90
CA ASN A 377 3.81 -3.07 7.34
C ASN A 377 4.38 -1.63 7.21
N PRO A 378 3.76 -0.77 6.38
CA PRO A 378 4.28 0.58 6.13
C PRO A 378 4.16 1.49 7.36
N ASN A 379 3.28 1.17 8.31
CA ASN A 379 3.13 1.97 9.52
C ASN A 379 4.07 1.53 10.66
N ALA A 380 4.87 0.47 10.45
CA ALA A 380 5.74 -0.10 11.49
C ALA A 380 7.18 0.45 11.48
N ILE A 381 7.55 1.37 10.57
CA ILE A 381 8.96 1.77 10.35
C ILE A 381 9.68 2.21 11.63
N ASP A 382 9.04 3.03 12.48
CA ASP A 382 9.64 3.47 13.75
C ASP A 382 9.93 2.26 14.67
N LEU A 383 8.99 1.32 14.75
CA LEU A 383 9.13 0.11 15.55
C LEU A 383 10.19 -0.85 14.97
N LEU A 384 10.28 -0.93 13.65
CA LEU A 384 11.30 -1.75 12.97
C LEU A 384 12.70 -1.21 13.19
N ARG A 385 12.87 0.12 13.28
CA ARG A 385 14.16 0.75 13.61
C ARG A 385 14.65 0.28 14.97
N ASP A 386 13.82 0.42 16.01
CA ASP A 386 14.15 -0.01 17.37
C ASP A 386 14.43 -1.53 17.41
N ARG A 387 13.70 -2.33 16.63
CA ARG A 387 13.92 -3.78 16.53
C ARG A 387 15.24 -4.13 15.86
N ILE A 388 15.63 -3.42 14.81
CA ILE A 388 16.92 -3.65 14.13
C ILE A 388 18.08 -3.41 15.10
N ASP A 389 18.02 -2.32 15.88
CA ASP A 389 19.05 -2.01 16.87
C ASP A 389 19.10 -3.07 17.98
N PHE A 390 17.94 -3.53 18.46
CA PHE A 390 17.85 -4.65 19.38
C PHE A 390 18.47 -5.93 18.79
N GLU A 391 18.08 -6.34 17.58
CA GLU A 391 18.60 -7.56 16.94
C GLU A 391 20.11 -7.50 16.71
N LYS A 392 20.67 -6.33 16.40
CA LYS A 392 22.12 -6.10 16.28
C LYS A 392 22.86 -6.22 17.60
N SER A 393 22.20 -5.92 18.72
CA SER A 393 22.81 -5.99 20.06
C SER A 393 22.90 -7.40 20.63
N LEU A 394 22.18 -8.36 20.04
CA LEU A 394 22.15 -9.74 20.51
C LEU A 394 23.39 -10.53 20.09
N LEU A 395 23.77 -11.48 20.94
CA LEU A 395 24.71 -12.53 20.54
C LEU A 395 24.05 -13.46 19.52
N GLN A 396 24.86 -14.14 18.71
CA GLN A 396 24.36 -14.98 17.60
C GLN A 396 23.39 -16.08 18.08
N ASP A 397 23.64 -16.70 19.22
CA ASP A 397 22.77 -17.73 19.79
C ASP A 397 21.43 -17.16 20.29
N GLU A 398 21.45 -15.98 20.88
CA GLU A 398 20.23 -15.27 21.32
C GLU A 398 19.39 -14.85 20.11
N TYR A 399 20.05 -14.29 19.10
CA TYR A 399 19.44 -13.96 17.83
C TYR A 399 18.80 -15.18 17.18
N ASN A 400 19.47 -16.34 17.23
CA ASN A 400 18.94 -17.59 16.67
C ASN A 400 17.68 -18.09 17.37
N ARG A 401 17.54 -17.83 18.68
CA ARG A 401 16.38 -18.23 19.49
C ARG A 401 15.17 -17.28 19.37
N LEU A 402 15.30 -16.16 18.67
CA LEU A 402 14.17 -15.24 18.49
C LEU A 402 13.00 -15.91 17.75
N PRO A 403 11.75 -15.76 18.24
CA PRO A 403 10.58 -16.39 17.63
C PRO A 403 10.25 -15.83 16.24
N SER A 404 10.59 -14.56 16.00
CA SER A 404 10.56 -13.93 14.69
C SER A 404 11.58 -12.80 14.62
N LYS A 405 12.01 -12.44 13.41
CA LYS A 405 13.13 -11.52 13.15
C LYS A 405 12.72 -10.48 12.12
N ILE A 406 13.56 -9.48 11.87
CA ILE A 406 13.38 -8.60 10.72
C ILE A 406 13.53 -9.41 9.43
N ASN A 407 12.52 -9.32 8.57
CA ASN A 407 12.57 -9.89 7.22
C ASN A 407 12.98 -8.78 6.23
N TRP A 408 14.25 -8.79 5.84
CA TRP A 408 14.82 -7.80 4.94
C TRP A 408 14.20 -7.82 3.53
N SER A 409 13.83 -8.99 3.02
CA SER A 409 13.10 -9.12 1.75
C SER A 409 11.70 -8.48 1.84
N SER A 410 10.98 -8.64 2.96
CA SER A 410 9.72 -7.94 3.22
C SER A 410 9.93 -6.43 3.34
N LEU A 411 11.01 -5.99 4.00
CA LEU A 411 11.35 -4.57 4.11
C LEU A 411 11.66 -3.93 2.75
N CYS A 412 12.24 -4.68 1.81
CA CYS A 412 12.44 -4.24 0.42
C CYS A 412 11.12 -3.99 -0.33
N LYS A 413 10.02 -4.65 0.06
CA LYS A 413 8.67 -4.41 -0.50
C LYS A 413 7.92 -3.28 0.20
N ASN A 414 8.37 -2.88 1.38
CA ASN A 414 7.67 -1.92 2.22
C ASN A 414 7.50 -0.58 1.48
N SER A 415 6.25 -0.11 1.44
CA SER A 415 5.87 1.07 0.65
C SER A 415 6.16 2.40 1.36
N ASP A 416 6.60 2.38 2.62
CA ASP A 416 7.01 3.59 3.32
C ASP A 416 8.43 3.99 2.92
N ILE A 417 8.67 5.30 2.78
CA ILE A 417 9.98 5.82 2.36
C ILE A 417 11.07 5.55 3.41
N GLY A 418 10.71 5.52 4.71
CA GLY A 418 11.65 5.26 5.78
C GLY A 418 12.22 3.84 5.76
N ALA A 419 11.56 2.89 5.08
CA ALA A 419 12.15 1.57 4.82
C ALA A 419 13.43 1.67 3.97
N ILE A 420 13.49 2.61 3.02
CA ILE A 420 14.66 2.83 2.17
C ILE A 420 15.84 3.34 3.00
N ASP A 421 15.59 4.17 4.01
CA ASP A 421 16.63 4.66 4.91
C ASP A 421 17.19 3.51 5.79
N LEU A 422 16.32 2.65 6.32
CA LEU A 422 16.74 1.45 7.04
C LEU A 422 17.56 0.50 6.14
N LEU A 423 17.20 0.36 4.87
CA LEU A 423 17.95 -0.46 3.91
C LEU A 423 19.32 0.13 3.57
N LYS A 424 19.45 1.46 3.44
CA LYS A 424 20.73 2.14 3.24
C LYS A 424 21.69 1.91 4.40
N GLU A 425 21.19 1.99 5.63
CA GLU A 425 21.95 1.72 6.85
C GLU A 425 22.36 0.24 6.97
N ASN A 426 21.77 -0.65 6.17
CA ASN A 426 21.99 -2.10 6.21
C ASN A 426 22.16 -2.68 4.79
N TYR A 427 23.00 -2.03 3.97
CA TYR A 427 23.13 -2.27 2.53
C TYR A 427 23.37 -3.74 2.13
N ASN A 428 24.11 -4.49 2.96
CA ASN A 428 24.42 -5.91 2.74
C ASN A 428 23.22 -6.85 2.95
N LYS A 429 22.09 -6.34 3.45
CA LYS A 429 20.85 -7.10 3.63
C LYS A 429 19.83 -6.87 2.51
N ILE A 430 20.14 -5.98 1.56
CA ILE A 430 19.23 -5.64 0.47
C ILE A 430 19.06 -6.82 -0.47
N ASP A 431 17.81 -7.22 -0.69
CA ASP A 431 17.42 -8.11 -1.78
C ASP A 431 17.10 -7.26 -3.01
N TRP A 432 18.09 -7.07 -3.88
CA TRP A 432 17.99 -6.24 -5.09
C TRP A 432 16.95 -6.76 -6.08
N SER A 433 16.73 -8.07 -6.09
CA SER A 433 15.74 -8.69 -6.98
C SER A 433 14.32 -8.24 -6.62
N ILE A 434 14.04 -8.09 -5.33
CA ILE A 434 12.77 -7.60 -4.79
C ILE A 434 12.71 -6.06 -4.81
N LEU A 435 13.78 -5.40 -4.41
CA LEU A 435 13.84 -3.93 -4.34
C LEU A 435 13.64 -3.27 -5.71
N SER A 436 13.95 -3.98 -6.80
CA SER A 436 13.80 -3.50 -8.18
C SER A 436 12.40 -2.99 -8.53
N SER A 437 11.35 -3.58 -7.94
CA SER A 437 9.96 -3.13 -8.14
C SER A 437 9.51 -2.05 -7.16
N ASN A 438 10.33 -1.67 -6.18
CA ASN A 438 9.96 -0.65 -5.19
C ASN A 438 10.18 0.76 -5.77
N PRO A 439 9.12 1.58 -5.96
CA PRO A 439 9.24 2.91 -6.56
C PRO A 439 9.99 3.91 -5.68
N ASN A 440 10.01 3.71 -4.35
CA ASN A 440 10.73 4.58 -3.43
C ASN A 440 12.26 4.37 -3.50
N ALA A 441 12.70 3.23 -4.04
CA ALA A 441 14.10 2.84 -4.09
C ALA A 441 14.85 3.35 -5.32
N ILE A 442 14.22 4.15 -6.20
CA ILE A 442 14.74 4.46 -7.54
C ILE A 442 16.18 5.00 -7.55
N ASN A 443 16.56 5.80 -6.55
CA ASN A 443 17.93 6.32 -6.44
C ASN A 443 18.95 5.22 -6.13
N LEU A 444 18.59 4.23 -5.29
CA LEU A 444 19.46 3.07 -5.05
C LEU A 444 19.54 2.15 -6.28
N LEU A 445 18.43 2.02 -7.01
CA LEU A 445 18.36 1.18 -8.19
C LEU A 445 19.22 1.72 -9.34
N GLU A 446 19.30 3.04 -9.50
CA GLU A 446 20.19 3.66 -10.51
C GLU A 446 21.66 3.25 -10.29
N ASP A 447 22.16 3.43 -9.07
CA ASP A 447 23.55 3.07 -8.73
C ASP A 447 23.79 1.56 -8.89
N ARG A 448 22.81 0.74 -8.47
CA ARG A 448 22.91 -0.71 -8.61
C ARG A 448 22.91 -1.17 -10.06
N VAL A 449 22.09 -0.58 -10.93
CA VAL A 449 22.05 -0.91 -12.36
C VAL A 449 23.39 -0.59 -13.01
N LYS A 450 23.96 0.59 -12.74
CA LYS A 450 25.29 0.97 -13.25
C LYS A 450 26.36 -0.03 -12.79
N TYR A 451 26.36 -0.39 -11.50
CA TYR A 451 27.26 -1.41 -10.97
C TYR A 451 27.07 -2.77 -11.66
N GLN A 452 25.81 -3.21 -11.82
CA GLN A 452 25.50 -4.50 -12.41
C GLN A 452 25.93 -4.61 -13.89
N LEU A 453 25.79 -3.54 -14.66
CA LEU A 453 26.22 -3.50 -16.05
C LEU A 453 27.75 -3.56 -16.15
N LYS A 454 28.46 -2.83 -15.29
CA LYS A 454 29.92 -2.90 -15.21
C LYS A 454 30.42 -4.32 -14.94
N ILE A 455 29.89 -5.01 -13.94
CA ILE A 455 30.32 -6.40 -13.65
C ILE A 455 29.89 -7.39 -14.74
N GLN A 456 28.86 -7.08 -15.53
CA GLN A 456 28.45 -7.88 -16.67
C GLN A 456 29.46 -7.77 -17.81
N GLU A 457 29.96 -6.56 -18.08
CA GLU A 457 31.04 -6.33 -19.05
C GLU A 457 32.34 -7.02 -18.63
N GLU A 458 32.61 -7.09 -17.33
CA GLU A 458 33.74 -7.84 -16.77
C GLU A 458 33.54 -9.38 -16.77
N GLY A 459 32.41 -9.90 -17.28
CA GLY A 459 32.12 -11.34 -17.31
C GLY A 459 31.83 -11.96 -15.93
N LYS A 460 31.62 -11.15 -14.90
CA LYS A 460 31.48 -11.60 -13.49
C LYS A 460 30.04 -11.74 -13.04
N LEU A 461 29.06 -11.31 -13.83
CA LEU A 461 27.65 -11.30 -13.42
C LEU A 461 27.15 -12.69 -12.98
N GLU A 462 27.61 -13.77 -13.62
CA GLU A 462 27.20 -15.15 -13.31
C GLU A 462 27.57 -15.59 -11.89
N THR A 463 28.63 -15.01 -11.32
CA THR A 463 29.09 -15.28 -9.96
C THR A 463 28.26 -14.60 -8.87
N VAL A 464 27.47 -13.59 -9.24
CA VAL A 464 26.66 -12.81 -8.30
C VAL A 464 25.38 -13.59 -7.96
N LYS A 465 25.02 -13.71 -6.68
CA LYS A 465 23.79 -14.41 -6.27
C LYS A 465 22.55 -13.73 -6.84
N ARG A 466 21.47 -14.49 -7.05
CA ARG A 466 20.22 -13.96 -7.62
C ARG A 466 19.67 -12.74 -6.85
N ASN A 467 19.65 -12.80 -5.52
CA ASN A 467 19.14 -11.71 -4.68
C ASN A 467 20.04 -10.46 -4.70
N ASP A 468 21.28 -10.60 -5.15
CA ASP A 468 22.18 -9.48 -5.38
C ASP A 468 21.96 -8.85 -6.77
N ARG A 469 21.22 -9.50 -7.67
CA ARG A 469 20.98 -8.97 -9.03
C ARG A 469 19.69 -8.14 -9.09
N ILE A 470 19.70 -7.08 -9.89
CA ILE A 470 18.50 -6.36 -10.31
C ILE A 470 17.58 -7.30 -11.08
N SER A 471 16.29 -7.24 -10.75
CA SER A 471 15.23 -7.84 -11.55
C SER A 471 14.82 -6.86 -12.63
N TRP A 472 15.17 -7.16 -13.89
CA TRP A 472 14.75 -6.32 -15.03
C TRP A 472 13.24 -6.32 -15.23
N ILE A 473 12.57 -7.43 -14.95
CA ILE A 473 11.11 -7.52 -14.88
C ILE A 473 10.56 -6.58 -13.80
N GLY A 474 11.11 -6.64 -12.59
CA GLY A 474 10.71 -5.76 -11.49
C GLY A 474 10.97 -4.29 -11.78
N LEU A 475 12.08 -3.99 -12.46
CA LEU A 475 12.42 -2.64 -12.87
C LEU A 475 11.48 -2.13 -13.99
N SER A 476 11.08 -2.98 -14.93
CA SER A 476 10.16 -2.64 -16.03
C SER A 476 8.76 -2.28 -15.54
N SER A 477 8.29 -2.96 -14.49
CA SER A 477 7.02 -2.64 -13.82
C SER A 477 7.14 -1.49 -12.81
N ASN A 478 8.35 -1.05 -12.48
CA ASN A 478 8.55 0.02 -11.50
C ASN A 478 8.16 1.38 -12.11
N PRO A 479 7.10 2.05 -11.62
CA PRO A 479 6.63 3.32 -12.19
C PRO A 479 7.64 4.46 -12.03
N ALA A 480 8.63 4.32 -11.14
CA ALA A 480 9.62 5.34 -10.86
C ALA A 480 10.78 5.38 -11.87
N ILE A 481 10.90 4.41 -12.79
CA ILE A 481 11.84 4.51 -13.93
C ILE A 481 11.44 5.61 -14.90
N PHE A 482 10.21 6.09 -14.77
CA PHE A 482 9.68 7.23 -15.48
C PHE A 482 9.71 8.48 -14.62
N VAL A 483 10.02 9.61 -15.24
CA VAL A 483 9.96 10.95 -14.63
C VAL A 483 8.95 11.81 -15.38
N PRO A 484 8.20 12.68 -14.68
CA PRO A 484 7.37 13.67 -15.35
C PRO A 484 8.20 14.58 -16.26
N LYS A 485 7.66 14.90 -17.44
CA LYS A 485 8.24 15.79 -18.46
C LYS A 485 7.68 17.21 -18.40
#